data_AF-A0A6B3CAQ0-F1
#
_entry.id   AF-A0A6B3CAQ0-F1
#
_cell.length_a   1.000
_cell.length_b   1.000
_cell.length_c   1.000
_cell.angle_alpha   90.00
_cell.angle_beta   90.00
_cell.angle_gamma   90.00
#
_symmetry.space_group_name_H-M   'P 1'
#
loop_
_entity.id
_entity.type
_entity.pdbx_description
1 polymer ?
#
loop_
_entity_poly.entity_id
_entity_poly.type
_entity_poly.pdbx_seq_one_letter_code
_entity_poly.pdbx_strand_id
1 'polypeptide(L)'
;TALRHEWLSDLLGGRPTLGPNGLAVTEATLAALDGLADIDTVMRAVETVSAYFTGAIRREVANLRAERATGLSERDWQRAHGPHVTRMLATGRFPALSKAVHDGTDTDPETSFATGLDWILDA
;
A
#
# COMPACT_ATOMS: atom_id res chain seq x y z
N THR A 1 12.81 -1.73 -5.19
CA THR A 1 13.98 -1.43 -4.32
C THR A 1 13.64 -1.46 -2.84
N ALA A 2 12.47 -0.94 -2.41
CA ALA A 2 12.02 -1.03 -1.01
C ALA A 2 11.87 -2.47 -0.50
N LEU A 3 11.30 -3.39 -1.28
CA LEU A 3 11.17 -4.80 -0.89
C LEU A 3 12.52 -5.52 -0.75
N ARG A 4 13.59 -5.02 -1.36
CA ARG A 4 14.96 -5.53 -1.16
C ARG A 4 15.58 -5.04 0.15
N HIS A 5 15.00 -4.00 0.76
CA HIS A 5 15.46 -3.32 1.95
C HIS A 5 14.29 -3.12 2.92
N GLU A 6 13.69 -4.21 3.38
CA GLU A 6 12.43 -4.17 4.14
C GLU A 6 12.49 -3.27 5.39
N TRP A 7 13.66 -3.10 6.01
CA TRP A 7 13.88 -2.17 7.12
C TRP A 7 13.53 -0.71 6.77
N LEU A 8 13.56 -0.35 5.49
CA LEU A 8 13.21 0.99 5.02
C LEU A 8 11.73 1.29 5.30
N SER A 9 10.85 0.29 5.25
CA SER A 9 9.39 0.47 5.48
C SER A 9 9.07 1.07 6.86
N ASP A 10 9.91 0.76 7.84
CA ASP A 10 9.78 1.26 9.22
C ASP A 10 10.20 2.74 9.33
N LEU A 11 10.98 3.25 8.37
CA LEU A 11 11.46 4.63 8.31
C LEU A 11 10.61 5.55 7.41
N LEU A 12 9.79 4.97 6.53
CA LEU A 12 8.89 5.74 5.66
C LEU A 12 7.79 6.44 6.47
N GLY A 13 7.29 7.58 5.98
CA GLY A 13 6.24 8.37 6.63
C GLY A 13 6.69 9.19 7.85
N GLY A 14 8.00 9.23 8.13
CA GLY A 14 8.61 10.12 9.11
C GLY A 14 8.92 11.51 8.55
N ARG A 15 9.73 12.28 9.29
CA ARG A 15 10.22 13.60 8.83
C ARG A 15 11.06 13.44 7.55
N PRO A 16 11.02 14.41 6.62
CA PRO A 16 11.85 14.39 5.41
C PRO A 16 13.33 14.21 5.73
N THR A 17 14.01 13.41 4.93
CA THR A 17 15.47 13.25 5.04
C THR A 17 16.16 14.44 4.38
N LEU A 18 16.95 15.19 5.16
CA LEU A 18 17.65 16.39 4.68
C LEU A 18 19.07 16.10 4.17
N GLY A 19 19.41 14.82 3.98
CA GLY A 19 20.66 14.42 3.34
C GLY A 19 20.61 14.62 1.82
N PRO A 20 21.77 14.64 1.12
CA PRO A 20 21.84 14.97 -0.31
C PRO A 20 20.89 14.13 -1.19
N ASN A 21 20.79 12.83 -0.94
CA ASN A 21 19.90 11.94 -1.71
C ASN A 21 18.42 12.21 -1.42
N GLY A 22 18.05 12.55 -0.18
CA GLY A 22 16.67 12.88 0.18
C GLY A 22 16.22 14.20 -0.45
N LEU A 23 17.10 15.19 -0.43
CA LEU A 23 16.89 16.47 -1.11
C LEU A 23 16.78 16.27 -2.63
N ALA A 24 17.63 15.43 -3.24
CA ALA A 24 17.55 15.13 -4.67
C ALA A 24 16.22 14.44 -5.07
N VAL A 25 15.70 13.54 -4.24
CA VAL A 25 14.38 12.91 -4.47
C VAL A 25 13.27 13.95 -4.36
N THR A 26 13.35 14.83 -3.37
CA THR A 26 12.35 15.91 -3.16
C THR A 26 12.35 16.87 -4.35
N GLU A 27 13.52 17.33 -4.77
CA GLU A 27 13.69 18.20 -5.94
C GLU A 27 13.13 17.54 -7.21
N ALA A 28 13.51 16.29 -7.50
CA ALA A 28 13.03 15.59 -8.69
C ALA A 28 11.50 15.41 -8.69
N THR A 29 10.90 15.21 -7.52
CA THR A 29 9.45 15.03 -7.38
C THR A 29 8.70 16.35 -7.58
N LEU A 30 9.21 17.45 -7.01
CA LEU A 30 8.63 18.78 -7.21
C LEU A 30 8.82 19.27 -8.64
N ALA A 31 10.00 19.08 -9.22
CA ALA A 31 10.32 19.45 -10.59
C ALA A 31 9.44 18.74 -11.63
N ALA A 32 9.01 17.50 -11.36
CA ALA A 32 8.09 16.76 -12.23
C ALA A 32 6.70 17.42 -12.33
N LEU A 33 6.34 18.27 -11.38
CA LEU A 33 5.04 18.96 -11.30
C LEU A 33 5.17 20.48 -11.52
N ASP A 34 6.36 20.98 -11.85
CA ASP A 34 6.60 22.40 -12.03
C ASP A 34 5.74 22.97 -13.18
N GLY A 35 5.14 24.14 -12.93
CA GLY A 35 4.25 24.82 -13.86
C GLY A 35 2.87 24.16 -14.09
N LEU A 36 2.56 23.02 -13.45
CA LEU A 36 1.26 22.35 -13.59
C LEU A 36 0.19 22.89 -12.64
N ALA A 37 0.59 23.41 -11.48
CA ALA A 37 -0.29 24.01 -10.47
C ALA A 37 0.49 24.98 -9.56
N ASP A 38 -0.20 25.66 -8.65
CA ASP A 38 0.45 26.41 -7.57
C ASP A 38 1.17 25.47 -6.58
N ILE A 39 2.18 26.00 -5.89
CA ILE A 39 3.05 25.20 -5.01
C ILE A 39 2.29 24.49 -3.88
N ASP A 40 1.23 25.10 -3.36
CA ASP A 40 0.43 24.55 -2.27
C ASP A 40 -0.39 23.34 -2.77
N THR A 41 -0.85 23.38 -4.00
CA THR A 41 -1.49 22.24 -4.68
C THR A 41 -0.48 21.13 -4.97
N VAL A 42 0.69 21.47 -5.52
CA VAL A 42 1.77 20.49 -5.80
C VAL A 42 2.17 19.74 -4.53
N MET A 43 2.40 20.45 -3.42
CA MET A 43 2.78 19.84 -2.15
C MET A 43 1.74 18.83 -1.63
N ARG A 44 0.44 19.14 -1.76
CA ARG A 44 -0.65 18.22 -1.37
C ARG A 44 -0.73 17.01 -2.27
N ALA A 45 -0.53 17.17 -3.58
CA ALA A 45 -0.49 16.06 -4.53
C ALA A 45 0.68 15.11 -4.20
N VAL A 46 1.87 15.65 -3.97
CA VAL A 46 3.07 14.87 -3.58
C VAL A 46 2.84 14.12 -2.27
N GLU A 47 2.24 14.77 -1.27
CA GLU A 47 1.91 14.13 0.00
C GLU A 47 0.92 12.97 -0.18
N THR A 48 -0.11 13.17 -1.01
CA THR A 48 -1.14 12.16 -1.28
C THR A 48 -0.55 10.92 -1.96
N VAL A 49 0.22 11.12 -3.03
CA VAL A 49 0.91 10.02 -3.72
C VAL A 49 1.91 9.32 -2.80
N SER A 50 2.62 10.10 -1.96
CA SER A 50 3.57 9.56 -0.98
C SER A 50 2.92 8.70 0.09
N ALA A 51 1.77 9.11 0.60
CA ALA A 51 1.00 8.34 1.56
C ALA A 51 0.55 7.01 0.96
N TYR A 52 0.11 7.02 -0.30
CA TYR A 52 -0.33 5.81 -1.00
C TYR A 52 0.79 4.78 -1.17
N PHE A 53 1.90 5.16 -1.79
CA PHE A 53 2.98 4.19 -2.02
C PHE A 53 3.62 3.75 -0.69
N THR A 54 3.65 4.61 0.33
CA THR A 54 4.13 4.23 1.67
C THR A 54 3.24 3.16 2.30
N GLY A 55 1.92 3.32 2.20
CA GLY A 55 0.94 2.34 2.67
C GLY A 55 1.08 1.00 1.94
N ALA A 56 1.19 1.03 0.62
CA ALA A 56 1.39 -0.18 -0.19
C ALA A 56 2.68 -0.92 0.18
N ILE A 57 3.82 -0.21 0.29
CA ILE A 57 5.10 -0.81 0.68
C ILE A 57 5.00 -1.45 2.08
N ARG A 58 4.41 -0.75 3.06
CA ARG A 58 4.27 -1.28 4.42
C ARG A 58 3.40 -2.53 4.47
N ARG A 59 2.31 -2.57 3.71
CA ARG A 59 1.45 -3.76 3.60
C ARG A 59 2.25 -4.96 3.07
N GLU A 60 2.98 -4.79 1.97
CA GLU A 60 3.71 -5.92 1.38
C GLU A 60 4.88 -6.38 2.24
N VAL A 61 5.59 -5.46 2.91
CA VAL A 61 6.62 -5.86 3.88
C VAL A 61 5.99 -6.58 5.08
N ALA A 62 4.83 -6.16 5.57
CA ALA A 62 4.13 -6.85 6.65
C ALA A 62 3.72 -8.27 6.23
N ASN A 63 3.22 -8.46 5.01
CA ASN A 63 2.88 -9.77 4.45
C ASN A 63 4.11 -10.68 4.37
N LEU A 64 5.22 -10.20 3.80
CA LEU A 64 6.48 -10.97 3.71
C LEU A 64 7.04 -11.34 5.09
N ARG A 65 6.94 -10.43 6.07
CA ARG A 65 7.32 -10.71 7.46
C ARG A 65 6.42 -11.77 8.10
N ALA A 66 5.10 -11.71 7.88
CA ALA A 66 4.14 -12.69 8.39
C ALA A 66 4.37 -14.08 7.80
N GLU A 67 4.63 -14.17 6.50
CA GLU A 67 4.96 -15.44 5.82
C GLU A 67 6.22 -16.06 6.41
N ARG A 68 7.30 -15.30 6.60
CA ARG A 68 8.52 -15.82 7.23
C ARG A 68 8.32 -16.23 8.69
N ALA A 69 7.50 -15.49 9.45
CA ALA A 69 7.26 -15.77 10.86
C ALA A 69 6.40 -17.02 11.09
N THR A 70 5.43 -17.26 10.19
CA THR A 70 4.46 -18.35 10.32
C THR A 70 4.79 -19.57 9.46
N GLY A 71 5.61 -19.40 8.42
CA GLY A 71 5.85 -20.40 7.38
C GLY A 71 4.66 -20.61 6.43
N LEU A 72 3.62 -19.77 6.52
CA LEU A 72 2.43 -19.86 5.69
C LEU A 72 2.49 -18.81 4.59
N SER A 73 2.40 -19.25 3.33
CA SER A 73 2.09 -18.33 2.24
C SER A 73 0.72 -17.69 2.46
N GLU A 74 0.44 -16.57 1.78
CA GLU A 74 -0.87 -15.91 1.87
C GLU A 74 -2.03 -16.87 1.58
N ARG A 75 -1.90 -17.70 0.54
CA ARG A 75 -2.93 -18.69 0.19
C ARG A 75 -3.08 -19.76 1.25
N ASP A 76 -2.00 -20.17 1.91
CA ASP A 76 -2.06 -21.18 2.98
C ASP A 76 -2.72 -20.59 4.22
N TRP A 77 -2.39 -19.35 4.55
CA TRP A 77 -3.04 -18.59 5.62
C TRP A 77 -4.54 -18.45 5.36
N GLN A 78 -4.94 -18.03 4.15
CA GLN A 78 -6.35 -17.93 3.75
C GLN A 78 -7.07 -19.29 3.89
N ARG A 79 -6.45 -20.39 3.45
CA ARG A 79 -7.04 -21.74 3.60
C ARG A 79 -7.17 -22.17 5.06
N ALA A 80 -6.15 -21.89 5.88
CA ALA A 80 -6.17 -22.22 7.31
C ALA A 80 -7.25 -21.43 8.08
N HIS A 81 -7.50 -20.17 7.71
CA HIS A 81 -8.45 -19.29 8.40
C HIS A 81 -9.85 -19.26 7.77
N GLY A 82 -10.01 -19.75 6.54
CA GLY A 82 -11.29 -19.78 5.80
C GLY A 82 -12.48 -20.30 6.62
N PRO A 83 -12.38 -21.45 7.32
CA PRO A 83 -13.50 -21.96 8.13
C PRO A 83 -13.97 -21.02 9.23
N HIS A 84 -13.05 -20.24 9.84
CA HIS A 84 -13.42 -19.24 10.83
C HIS A 84 -14.18 -18.08 10.18
N VAL A 85 -13.67 -17.55 9.07
CA VAL A 85 -14.32 -16.48 8.31
C VAL A 85 -15.73 -16.91 7.89
N THR A 86 -15.90 -18.10 7.31
CA THR A 86 -17.21 -18.64 6.91
C THR A 86 -18.21 -18.70 8.08
N ARG A 87 -17.77 -19.12 9.28
CA ARG A 87 -18.64 -19.13 10.46
C ARG A 87 -19.07 -17.71 10.88
N MET A 88 -18.17 -16.73 10.80
CA MET A 88 -18.48 -15.34 11.11
C MET A 88 -19.46 -14.75 10.08
N LEU A 89 -19.28 -15.04 8.80
CA LEU A 89 -20.18 -14.56 7.73
C LEU A 89 -21.59 -15.17 7.88
N ALA A 90 -21.70 -16.44 8.27
CA ALA A 90 -22.98 -17.12 8.49
C ALA A 90 -23.84 -16.48 9.59
N THR A 91 -23.26 -15.65 10.47
CA THR A 91 -24.03 -14.88 11.47
C THR A 91 -24.91 -13.79 10.86
N GLY A 92 -24.68 -13.43 9.59
CA GLY A 92 -25.38 -12.32 8.92
C GLY A 92 -24.94 -10.93 9.38
N ARG A 93 -24.00 -10.81 10.33
CA ARG A 93 -23.56 -9.53 10.90
C ARG A 93 -22.64 -8.71 9.99
N PHE A 94 -22.09 -9.30 8.94
CA PHE A 94 -21.08 -8.68 8.08
C PHE A 94 -21.46 -8.73 6.59
N PRO A 95 -22.58 -8.11 6.18
CA PRO A 95 -23.07 -8.22 4.80
C PRO A 95 -22.10 -7.65 3.76
N ALA A 96 -21.44 -6.52 4.06
CA ALA A 96 -20.45 -5.93 3.15
C ALA A 96 -19.21 -6.83 2.99
N LEU A 97 -18.71 -7.41 4.08
CA LEU A 97 -17.59 -8.34 4.04
C LEU A 97 -17.96 -9.64 3.32
N SER A 98 -19.18 -10.15 3.55
CA SER A 98 -19.68 -11.33 2.85
C SER A 98 -19.70 -11.11 1.34
N LYS A 99 -20.19 -9.94 0.89
CA LYS A 99 -20.11 -9.55 -0.52
C LYS A 99 -18.67 -9.51 -1.02
N ALA A 100 -17.76 -8.87 -0.29
CA ALA A 100 -16.35 -8.78 -0.68
C ALA A 100 -15.67 -10.16 -0.79
N VAL A 101 -15.98 -11.10 0.11
CA VAL A 101 -15.40 -12.45 0.11
C VAL A 101 -15.96 -13.32 -1.01
N HIS A 102 -17.24 -13.17 -1.38
CA HIS A 102 -17.88 -14.01 -2.39
C HIS A 102 -17.77 -13.46 -3.82
N ASP A 103 -17.83 -12.14 -3.97
CA ASP A 103 -17.88 -11.47 -5.28
C ASP A 103 -16.55 -10.79 -5.62
N GLY A 104 -15.65 -10.62 -4.64
CA GLY A 104 -14.37 -9.96 -4.83
C GLY A 104 -13.40 -10.82 -5.65
N THR A 105 -12.65 -10.16 -6.54
CA THR A 105 -11.58 -10.80 -7.30
C THR A 105 -10.25 -10.63 -6.56
N ASP A 106 -9.56 -11.74 -6.32
CA ASP A 106 -8.19 -11.70 -5.80
C ASP A 106 -7.26 -11.11 -6.87
N THR A 107 -6.48 -10.11 -6.48
CA THR A 107 -5.64 -9.32 -7.39
C THR A 107 -4.22 -9.33 -6.85
N ASP A 108 -3.23 -9.56 -7.71
CA ASP A 108 -1.84 -9.54 -7.27
C ASP A 108 -1.41 -8.14 -6.78
N PRO A 109 -0.40 -8.06 -5.90
CA PRO A 109 0.03 -6.80 -5.31
C PRO A 109 0.44 -5.71 -6.32
N GLU A 110 1.01 -6.10 -7.47
CA GLU A 110 1.47 -5.16 -8.49
C GLU A 110 0.28 -4.53 -9.21
N THR A 111 -0.69 -5.33 -9.63
CA THR A 111 -1.93 -4.85 -10.24
C THR A 111 -2.72 -3.98 -9.25
N SER A 112 -2.82 -4.37 -7.98
CA SER A 112 -3.48 -3.58 -6.94
C SER A 112 -2.81 -2.22 -6.72
N PHE A 113 -1.47 -2.17 -6.72
CA PHE A 113 -0.70 -0.94 -6.59
C PHE A 113 -0.86 -0.02 -7.80
N ALA A 114 -0.73 -0.56 -9.02
CA ALA A 114 -0.86 0.24 -10.24
C ALA A 114 -2.26 0.84 -10.36
N THR A 115 -3.31 0.03 -10.16
CA THR A 115 -4.70 0.48 -10.25
C THR A 115 -5.02 1.60 -9.25
N GLY A 116 -4.59 1.46 -8.00
CA GLY A 116 -4.85 2.49 -7.00
C GLY A 116 -3.99 3.74 -7.20
N LEU A 117 -2.78 3.61 -7.77
CA LEU A 117 -1.98 4.77 -8.15
C LEU A 117 -2.68 5.56 -9.26
N ASP A 118 -3.20 4.88 -10.29
CA ASP A 118 -3.95 5.51 -11.37
C ASP A 118 -5.15 6.29 -10.82
N TRP A 119 -5.93 5.69 -9.91
CA TRP A 119 -7.06 6.38 -9.26
C TRP A 119 -6.66 7.64 -8.50
N ILE A 120 -5.47 7.68 -7.91
CA ILE A 120 -4.98 8.85 -7.18
C ILE A 120 -4.50 9.93 -8.14
N LEU A 121 -3.92 9.54 -9.27
CA LEU A 121 -3.42 10.48 -10.27
C LEU A 121 -4.57 11.06 -11.13
N ASP A 122 -5.67 10.33 -11.28
CA ASP A 122 -6.86 10.76 -12.03
C ASP A 122 -7.88 11.57 -11.20
N ALA A 123 -7.69 11.67 -9.89
CA ALA A 123 -8.60 12.37 -8.96
C ALA A 123 -8.53 13.89 -9.08
#